data_AF-A0A7Y3I7E2-F1
#
_entry.id   AF-A0A7Y3I7E2-F1
#
_cell.length_a   1.000
_cell.length_b   1.000
_cell.length_c   1.000
_cell.angle_alpha   90.00
_cell.angle_beta   90.00
_cell.angle_gamma   90.00
#
_symmetry.space_group_name_H-M   'P 1'
#
loop_
_entity.id
_entity.type
_entity.pdbx_description
1 polymer ?
#
loop_
_entity_poly.entity_id
_entity_poly.type
_entity_poly.pdbx_seq_one_letter_code
_entity_poly.pdbx_strand_id
1 'polypeptide(L)'
;PDRDFTDREAAEFALDELVAPEGMLIGRFDAEPGLEGLTLAEIGRDRGTDPVTTYLDLIAQAQAHRGETGDSRESIVATSMDGQDIGRLLAWDHTNVSSDGALDGAHPRGFGAYPRVLGRYVRDQGVLSLEVAIRKMTSLAAAHVGLTGVGVIEPGAAADLVLFDPARVLDRATPSAPHQVAVGIERVWVGGALVYSESDGTTGARPGRVLKRRPGVRF
;
A
#
# COMPACT_ATOMS: atom_id res chain seq x y z
N PRO A 1 21.24 -7.31 -8.94
CA PRO A 1 21.81 -8.04 -7.78
C PRO A 1 21.71 -9.55 -8.00
N ASP A 2 22.84 -10.25 -7.91
CA ASP A 2 22.94 -11.68 -8.24
C ASP A 2 22.30 -12.60 -7.18
N ARG A 3 21.54 -12.03 -6.24
CA ARG A 3 20.86 -12.75 -5.15
C ARG A 3 21.84 -13.60 -4.35
N ASP A 4 23.06 -13.10 -4.20
CA ASP A 4 24.04 -13.68 -3.28
C ASP A 4 23.66 -13.27 -1.85
N PHE A 5 23.01 -14.18 -1.15
CA PHE A 5 22.54 -13.98 0.22
C PHE A 5 23.60 -14.39 1.27
N THR A 6 24.86 -14.47 0.84
CA THR A 6 26.03 -14.62 1.71
C THR A 6 26.98 -13.43 1.61
N ASP A 7 26.73 -12.51 0.67
CA ASP A 7 27.50 -11.30 0.48
C ASP A 7 27.18 -10.27 1.56
N ARG A 8 28.13 -10.13 2.49
CA ARG A 8 28.06 -9.18 3.59
C ARG A 8 28.14 -7.73 3.13
N GLU A 9 28.96 -7.42 2.13
CA GLU A 9 29.13 -6.05 1.63
C GLU A 9 27.85 -5.58 0.94
N ALA A 10 27.20 -6.45 0.16
CA ALA A 10 25.91 -6.16 -0.43
C ALA A 10 24.80 -5.98 0.62
N ALA A 11 24.82 -6.77 1.70
CA ALA A 11 23.88 -6.62 2.81
C ALA A 11 24.11 -5.32 3.60
N GLU A 12 25.36 -4.95 3.87
CA GLU A 12 25.73 -3.66 4.46
C GLU A 12 25.21 -2.50 3.61
N PHE A 13 25.48 -2.52 2.30
CA PHE A 13 24.96 -1.51 1.38
C PHE A 13 23.43 -1.41 1.41
N ALA A 14 22.72 -2.54 1.45
CA ALA A 14 21.26 -2.53 1.51
C ALA A 14 20.72 -1.88 2.80
N LEU A 15 21.36 -2.15 3.94
CA LEU A 15 20.95 -1.60 5.23
C LEU A 15 21.33 -0.13 5.41
N ASP A 16 22.39 0.33 4.75
CA ASP A 16 22.83 1.72 4.81
C ASP A 16 22.08 2.63 3.81
N GLU A 17 21.85 2.14 2.58
CA GLU A 17 21.35 2.97 1.48
C GLU A 17 19.88 2.75 1.16
N LEU A 18 19.30 1.59 1.49
CA LEU A 18 17.90 1.27 1.13
C LEU A 18 16.97 1.36 2.32
N VAL A 19 17.33 0.82 3.48
CA VAL A 19 16.49 0.89 4.69
C VAL A 19 17.32 0.57 5.94
N ALA A 20 17.33 1.51 6.89
CA ALA A 20 17.96 1.31 8.18
C ALA A 20 17.35 0.11 8.94
N PRO A 21 18.12 -0.65 9.74
CA PRO A 21 17.63 -1.78 10.50
C PRO A 21 16.41 -1.49 11.40
N GLU A 22 16.33 -0.30 11.98
CA GLU A 22 15.19 0.16 12.80
C GLU A 22 13.95 0.46 11.95
N GLY A 23 14.16 0.77 10.68
CA GLY A 23 13.12 1.09 9.71
C GLY A 23 12.62 -0.12 8.92
N MET A 24 13.21 -1.31 9.13
CA MET A 24 12.81 -2.57 8.49
C MET A 24 11.96 -3.41 9.44
N LEU A 25 10.64 -3.26 9.36
CA LEU A 25 9.68 -4.03 10.15
C LEU A 25 9.35 -5.35 9.46
N ILE A 26 9.38 -6.46 10.19
CA ILE A 26 8.90 -7.77 9.73
C ILE A 26 7.38 -7.78 9.78
N GLY A 27 6.76 -7.87 8.61
CA GLY A 27 5.30 -7.94 8.48
C GLY A 27 4.77 -9.37 8.53
N ARG A 28 5.52 -10.31 7.97
CA ARG A 28 5.24 -11.75 7.99
C ARG A 28 6.55 -12.50 7.81
N PHE A 29 6.74 -13.56 8.60
CA PHE A 29 7.90 -14.43 8.46
C PHE A 29 7.55 -15.90 8.73
N ASP A 30 7.21 -16.66 7.68
CA ASP A 30 6.71 -18.05 7.80
C ASP A 30 7.78 -19.01 8.35
N ALA A 31 9.06 -18.76 8.07
CA ALA A 31 10.17 -19.59 8.52
C ALA A 31 10.34 -19.59 10.06
N GLU A 32 9.96 -18.49 10.72
CA GLU A 32 10.01 -18.35 12.18
C GLU A 32 8.83 -17.47 12.64
N PRO A 33 7.64 -18.06 12.82
CA PRO A 33 6.47 -17.32 13.28
C PRO A 33 6.72 -16.69 14.64
N GLY A 34 6.29 -15.44 14.82
CA GLY A 34 6.50 -14.66 16.04
C GLY A 34 7.47 -13.49 15.88
N LEU A 35 8.16 -13.38 14.74
CA LEU A 35 8.96 -12.19 14.41
C LEU A 35 8.10 -11.02 13.90
N GLU A 36 6.81 -11.24 13.61
CA GLU A 36 5.91 -10.20 13.13
C GLU A 36 5.81 -9.02 14.11
N GLY A 37 5.93 -7.81 13.57
CA GLY A 37 5.89 -6.58 14.36
C GLY A 37 7.23 -6.19 14.98
N LEU A 38 8.27 -7.01 14.85
CA LEU A 38 9.63 -6.66 15.24
C LEU A 38 10.40 -6.05 14.07
N THR A 39 11.29 -5.12 14.39
CA THR A 39 12.27 -4.58 13.44
C THR A 39 13.49 -5.48 13.35
N LEU A 40 14.23 -5.40 12.24
CA LEU A 40 15.50 -6.11 12.08
C LEU A 40 16.46 -5.79 13.24
N ALA A 41 16.50 -4.53 13.68
CA ALA A 41 17.31 -4.10 14.82
C ALA A 41 16.91 -4.76 16.15
N GLU A 42 15.61 -4.94 16.40
CA GLU A 42 15.12 -5.65 17.59
C GLU A 42 15.47 -7.14 17.56
N ILE A 43 15.29 -7.78 16.40
CA ILE A 43 15.64 -9.18 16.21
C ILE A 43 17.13 -9.41 16.44
N GLY A 44 17.99 -8.54 15.88
CA GLY A 44 19.44 -8.62 16.10
C GLY A 44 19.82 -8.45 17.56
N ARG A 45 19.18 -7.50 18.27
CA ARG A 45 19.39 -7.29 19.71
C ARG A 45 19.00 -8.51 20.54
N ASP A 46 17.85 -9.10 20.27
CA ASP A 46 17.34 -10.27 21.00
C ASP A 46 18.20 -11.51 20.74
N ARG A 47 18.76 -11.62 19.53
CA ARG A 47 19.68 -12.70 19.13
C ARG A 47 21.14 -12.45 19.51
N GLY A 48 21.51 -11.24 19.90
CA GLY A 48 22.89 -10.83 20.15
C GLY A 48 23.76 -10.81 18.88
N THR A 49 23.17 -10.56 17.71
CA THR A 49 23.86 -10.44 16.42
C THR A 49 23.78 -9.02 15.87
N ASP A 50 24.74 -8.64 15.03
CA ASP A 50 24.69 -7.35 14.32
C ASP A 50 23.65 -7.38 13.19
N PRO A 51 23.11 -6.23 12.76
CA PRO A 51 22.02 -6.17 11.79
C PRO A 51 22.29 -6.88 10.45
N VAL A 52 23.53 -6.86 9.98
CA VAL A 52 23.92 -7.47 8.70
C VAL A 52 23.86 -8.99 8.83
N THR A 53 24.43 -9.53 9.92
CA THR A 53 24.36 -10.96 10.23
C THR A 53 22.89 -11.38 10.40
N THR A 54 22.09 -10.63 11.17
CA THR A 54 20.67 -10.91 11.33
C THR A 54 19.93 -10.93 9.99
N TYR A 55 20.21 -9.97 9.11
CA TYR A 55 19.57 -9.85 7.80
C TYR A 55 19.87 -11.05 6.90
N LEU A 56 21.15 -11.42 6.79
CA LEU A 56 21.59 -12.58 6.01
C LEU A 56 21.00 -13.88 6.58
N ASP A 57 20.99 -14.03 7.91
CA ASP A 57 20.42 -15.21 8.58
C ASP A 57 18.92 -15.37 8.28
N LEU A 58 18.14 -14.29 8.37
CA LEU A 58 16.71 -14.33 8.05
C LEU A 58 16.47 -14.69 6.59
N ILE A 59 17.28 -14.18 5.66
CA ILE A 59 17.15 -14.55 4.26
C ILE A 59 17.46 -16.05 4.06
N ALA A 60 18.55 -16.54 4.65
CA ALA A 60 18.92 -17.95 4.58
C ALA A 60 17.83 -18.87 5.15
N GLN A 61 17.22 -18.49 6.28
CA GLN A 61 16.09 -19.21 6.89
C GLN A 61 14.87 -19.25 5.96
N ALA A 62 14.48 -18.11 5.37
CA ALA A 62 13.37 -18.05 4.43
C ALA A 62 13.61 -18.92 3.19
N GLN A 63 14.84 -18.97 2.69
CA GLN A 63 15.21 -19.82 1.55
C GLN A 63 15.16 -21.30 1.89
N ALA A 64 15.70 -21.69 3.05
CA ALA A 64 15.64 -23.07 3.53
C ALA A 64 14.18 -23.51 3.70
N HIS A 65 13.36 -22.68 4.36
CA HIS A 65 11.93 -22.95 4.54
C HIS A 65 11.21 -23.16 3.20
N ARG A 66 11.40 -22.24 2.24
CA ARG A 66 10.85 -22.40 0.88
C ARG A 66 11.29 -23.69 0.21
N GLY A 67 12.57 -24.07 0.37
CA GLY A 67 13.11 -25.30 -0.20
C GLY A 67 12.46 -26.56 0.37
N GLU A 68 12.11 -26.53 1.66
CA GLU A 68 11.48 -27.65 2.38
C GLU A 68 9.97 -27.76 2.11
N THR A 69 9.26 -26.64 2.13
CA THR A 69 7.79 -26.62 2.08
C THR A 69 7.21 -26.36 0.69
N GLY A 70 8.02 -25.78 -0.21
CA GLY A 70 7.56 -25.28 -1.51
C GLY A 70 6.76 -23.98 -1.47
N ASP A 71 6.48 -23.41 -0.28
CA ASP A 71 5.80 -22.10 -0.11
C ASP A 71 6.46 -21.29 1.02
N SER A 72 6.55 -19.99 0.87
CA SER A 72 7.11 -19.07 1.88
C SER A 72 6.64 -17.67 1.55
N ARG A 73 6.06 -16.97 2.53
CA ARG A 73 5.48 -15.64 2.35
C ARG A 73 6.09 -14.65 3.32
N GLU A 74 7.26 -14.15 2.94
CA GLU A 74 7.94 -13.14 3.74
C GLU A 74 7.55 -11.75 3.27
N SER A 75 7.30 -10.86 4.23
CA SER A 75 7.01 -9.46 3.92
C SER A 75 7.70 -8.54 4.91
N ILE A 76 8.21 -7.43 4.38
CA ILE A 76 8.79 -6.35 5.16
C ILE A 76 8.03 -5.05 4.89
N VAL A 77 7.96 -4.20 5.90
CA VAL A 77 7.54 -2.80 5.77
C VAL A 77 8.78 -1.94 6.01
N ALA A 78 9.31 -1.36 4.94
CA ALA A 78 10.48 -0.51 4.97
C ALA A 78 10.09 0.97 5.05
N THR A 79 10.72 1.71 5.96
CA THR A 79 10.55 3.16 6.10
C THR A 79 11.77 3.90 5.57
N SER A 80 11.86 4.02 4.25
CA SER A 80 13.05 4.58 3.56
C SER A 80 12.80 5.83 2.73
N MET A 81 11.56 6.29 2.66
CA MET A 81 11.18 7.44 1.85
C MET A 81 10.96 8.69 2.71
N ASP A 82 11.47 9.82 2.24
CA ASP A 82 11.20 11.11 2.86
C ASP A 82 9.79 11.63 2.49
N GLY A 83 9.14 12.30 3.46
CA GLY A 83 7.79 12.83 3.29
C GLY A 83 7.69 13.94 2.25
N GLN A 84 8.74 14.76 2.06
CA GLN A 84 8.78 15.82 1.06
C GLN A 84 8.87 15.26 -0.35
N ASP A 85 9.69 14.22 -0.55
CA ASP A 85 9.80 13.56 -1.84
C ASP A 85 8.51 12.82 -2.21
N ILE A 86 7.83 12.19 -1.24
CA ILE A 86 6.49 11.64 -1.45
C ILE A 86 5.52 12.76 -1.89
N GLY A 87 5.53 13.90 -1.21
CA GLY A 87 4.69 15.06 -1.56
C GLY A 87 4.96 15.57 -2.98
N ARG A 88 6.23 15.70 -3.36
CA ARG A 88 6.64 16.13 -4.71
C ARG A 88 6.22 15.14 -5.78
N LEU A 89 6.43 13.84 -5.57
CA LEU A 89 6.00 12.79 -6.48
C LEU A 89 4.48 12.77 -6.62
N LEU A 90 3.74 12.94 -5.53
CA LEU A 90 2.29 13.01 -5.55
C LEU A 90 1.79 14.24 -6.35
N ALA A 91 2.47 15.38 -6.21
CA ALA A 91 2.20 16.62 -6.93
C ALA A 91 2.52 16.56 -8.43
N TRP A 92 3.40 15.65 -8.87
CA TRP A 92 3.72 15.51 -10.29
C TRP A 92 2.48 15.14 -11.12
N ASP A 93 2.21 15.87 -12.21
CA ASP A 93 0.94 15.81 -12.95
C ASP A 93 0.52 14.42 -13.44
N HIS A 94 1.50 13.55 -13.70
CA HIS A 94 1.29 12.21 -14.24
C HIS A 94 1.18 11.11 -13.18
N THR A 95 1.33 11.44 -11.89
CA THR A 95 1.22 10.46 -10.81
C THR A 95 -0.22 10.02 -10.57
N ASN A 96 -0.44 8.71 -10.62
CA ASN A 96 -1.63 8.04 -10.10
C ASN A 96 -1.44 7.66 -8.63
N VAL A 97 -2.55 7.55 -7.90
CA VAL A 97 -2.54 6.93 -6.57
C VAL A 97 -2.81 5.43 -6.72
N SER A 98 -1.97 4.61 -6.10
CA SER A 98 -2.16 3.16 -5.98
C SER A 98 -1.85 2.76 -4.54
N SER A 99 -2.62 1.83 -3.98
CA SER A 99 -2.35 1.35 -2.62
C SER A 99 -1.13 0.43 -2.56
N ASP A 100 -0.86 -0.33 -3.62
CA ASP A 100 0.13 -1.44 -3.61
C ASP A 100 -0.04 -2.38 -2.39
N GLY A 101 -1.27 -2.48 -1.89
CA GLY A 101 -1.59 -3.24 -0.68
C GLY A 101 -2.04 -4.66 -0.99
N ALA A 102 -1.72 -5.58 -0.08
CA ALA A 102 -2.30 -6.92 -0.04
C ALA A 102 -3.49 -6.94 0.96
N LEU A 103 -4.50 -7.79 0.69
CA LEU A 103 -5.72 -7.88 1.50
C LEU A 103 -5.44 -8.31 2.94
N ASP A 104 -4.51 -9.23 3.13
CA ASP A 104 -4.01 -9.76 4.41
C ASP A 104 -2.61 -9.23 4.76
N GLY A 105 -2.12 -8.22 4.03
CA GLY A 105 -0.78 -7.68 4.18
C GLY A 105 -0.60 -6.89 5.47
N ALA A 106 0.62 -6.89 6.01
CA ALA A 106 0.99 -6.14 7.20
C ALA A 106 1.25 -4.64 6.94
N HIS A 107 1.31 -4.20 5.67
CA HIS A 107 1.53 -2.80 5.36
C HIS A 107 0.22 -2.00 5.43
N PRO A 108 0.14 -0.89 6.20
CA PRO A 108 -1.10 -0.10 6.36
C PRO A 108 -1.64 0.52 5.06
N ARG A 109 -0.86 0.53 3.98
CA ARG A 109 -1.28 1.07 2.68
C ARG A 109 -2.47 0.31 2.07
N GLY A 110 -2.67 -0.97 2.45
CA GLY A 110 -3.82 -1.75 2.01
C GLY A 110 -5.17 -1.20 2.47
N PHE A 111 -5.22 -0.53 3.62
CA PHE A 111 -6.45 0.00 4.21
C PHE A 111 -6.49 1.54 4.30
N GLY A 112 -5.34 2.20 4.11
CA GLY A 112 -5.20 3.64 4.35
C GLY A 112 -4.84 4.51 3.13
N ALA A 113 -4.40 3.95 1.99
CA ALA A 113 -3.75 4.78 0.95
C ALA A 113 -4.60 5.95 0.43
N TYR A 114 -5.84 5.71 -0.01
CA TYR A 114 -6.69 6.76 -0.56
C TYR A 114 -7.14 7.77 0.51
N PRO A 115 -7.66 7.35 1.69
CA PRO A 115 -7.99 8.27 2.77
C PRO A 115 -6.79 9.08 3.27
N ARG A 116 -5.58 8.52 3.26
CA ARG A 116 -4.36 9.24 3.61
C ARG A 116 -4.05 10.37 2.64
N VAL A 117 -4.24 10.16 1.34
CA VAL A 117 -4.10 11.25 0.36
C VAL A 117 -5.12 12.35 0.60
N LEU A 118 -6.39 12.01 0.82
CA LEU A 118 -7.44 13.00 1.04
C LEU A 118 -7.31 13.74 2.39
N GLY A 119 -6.98 13.04 3.47
CA GLY A 119 -6.82 13.63 4.79
C GLY A 119 -5.47 14.36 4.92
N ARG A 120 -4.37 13.62 4.84
CA ARG A 120 -3.03 14.18 5.09
C ARG A 120 -2.57 15.12 3.98
N TYR A 121 -2.59 14.66 2.73
CA TYR A 121 -1.93 15.39 1.64
C TYR A 121 -2.81 16.48 1.01
N VAL A 122 -4.14 16.35 1.05
CA VAL A 122 -5.06 17.42 0.62
C VAL A 122 -5.43 18.32 1.79
N ARG A 123 -6.17 17.81 2.80
CA ARG A 123 -6.72 18.65 3.88
C ARG A 123 -5.64 19.22 4.80
N ASP A 124 -4.73 18.39 5.31
CA ASP A 124 -3.82 18.81 6.39
C ASP A 124 -2.57 19.55 5.87
N GLN A 125 -2.02 19.11 4.74
CA GLN A 125 -0.76 19.64 4.19
C GLN A 125 -0.93 20.53 2.96
N GLY A 126 -2.07 20.49 2.28
CA GLY A 126 -2.31 21.30 1.08
C GLY A 126 -1.36 21.00 -0.09
N VAL A 127 -0.81 19.78 -0.18
CA VAL A 127 0.06 19.35 -1.29
C VAL A 127 -0.70 19.32 -2.62
N LEU A 128 -1.98 18.95 -2.57
CA LEU A 128 -2.89 18.90 -3.71
C LEU A 128 -4.19 19.63 -3.38
N SER A 129 -4.86 20.18 -4.40
CA SER A 129 -6.29 20.47 -4.28
C SER A 129 -7.09 19.17 -4.24
N LEU A 130 -8.31 19.24 -3.71
CA LEU A 130 -9.19 18.06 -3.63
C LEU A 130 -9.51 17.51 -5.02
N GLU A 131 -9.80 18.37 -5.98
CA GLU A 131 -10.15 18.01 -7.36
C GLU A 131 -8.97 17.30 -8.06
N VAL A 132 -7.75 17.78 -7.84
CA VAL A 132 -6.54 17.15 -8.40
C VAL A 132 -6.32 15.76 -7.80
N ALA A 133 -6.48 15.62 -6.47
CA ALA A 133 -6.37 14.32 -5.81
C ALA A 133 -7.42 13.33 -6.33
N ILE A 134 -8.69 13.76 -6.46
CA ILE A 134 -9.77 12.93 -7.01
C ILE A 134 -9.44 12.53 -8.45
N ARG A 135 -9.00 13.46 -9.30
CA ARG A 135 -8.59 13.16 -10.68
C ARG A 135 -7.51 12.07 -10.73
N LYS A 136 -6.48 12.15 -9.88
CA LYS A 136 -5.37 11.18 -9.79
C LYS A 136 -5.80 9.78 -9.34
N MET A 137 -6.91 9.68 -8.60
CA MET A 137 -7.49 8.43 -8.13
C MET A 137 -8.58 7.87 -9.06
N THR A 138 -9.04 8.66 -10.05
CA THR A 138 -10.21 8.34 -10.87
C THR A 138 -9.90 8.43 -12.36
N SER A 139 -10.22 9.56 -12.99
CA SER A 139 -10.13 9.75 -14.44
C SER A 139 -8.71 9.63 -14.99
N LEU A 140 -7.68 10.09 -14.27
CA LEU A 140 -6.28 9.92 -14.71
C LEU A 140 -5.86 8.45 -14.67
N ALA A 141 -6.22 7.74 -13.60
CA ALA A 141 -5.93 6.32 -13.48
C ALA A 141 -6.64 5.51 -14.56
N ALA A 142 -7.95 5.75 -14.76
CA ALA A 142 -8.74 5.14 -15.82
C ALA A 142 -8.18 5.43 -17.21
N ALA A 143 -7.78 6.69 -17.45
CA ALA A 143 -7.08 7.09 -18.66
C ALA A 143 -5.83 6.24 -18.83
N HIS A 144 -4.82 6.30 -17.97
CA HIS A 144 -3.54 5.59 -18.17
C HIS A 144 -3.65 4.08 -18.48
N VAL A 145 -4.70 3.39 -18.04
CA VAL A 145 -4.93 1.96 -18.36
C VAL A 145 -5.87 1.71 -19.57
N GLY A 146 -6.33 2.77 -20.22
CA GLY A 146 -7.18 2.73 -21.43
C GLY A 146 -8.63 2.34 -21.16
N LEU A 147 -9.15 2.72 -19.99
CA LEU A 147 -10.54 2.52 -19.61
C LEU A 147 -11.36 3.78 -19.91
N THR A 148 -12.63 3.57 -20.25
CA THR A 148 -13.56 4.64 -20.64
C THR A 148 -14.92 4.38 -20.02
N GLY A 149 -15.67 5.44 -19.69
CA GLY A 149 -16.96 5.31 -19.02
C GLY A 149 -16.83 4.90 -17.54
N VAL A 150 -15.64 5.06 -16.95
CA VAL A 150 -15.34 4.87 -15.52
C VAL A 150 -14.42 6.00 -15.06
N GLY A 151 -14.39 6.30 -13.75
CA GLY A 151 -13.54 7.33 -13.17
C GLY A 151 -14.01 8.76 -13.43
N VAL A 152 -15.22 8.95 -13.94
CA VAL A 152 -15.87 10.24 -14.22
C VAL A 152 -17.33 10.21 -13.79
N ILE A 153 -17.89 11.36 -13.42
CA ILE A 153 -19.31 11.51 -13.09
C ILE A 153 -19.98 12.22 -14.27
N GLU A 154 -20.53 11.43 -15.19
CA GLU A 154 -21.23 11.91 -16.38
C GLU A 154 -22.37 10.95 -16.78
N PRO A 155 -23.43 11.44 -17.45
CA PRO A 155 -24.47 10.57 -17.98
C PRO A 155 -23.89 9.49 -18.91
N GLY A 156 -24.22 8.22 -18.65
CA GLY A 156 -23.76 7.07 -19.43
C GLY A 156 -22.47 6.41 -18.92
N ALA A 157 -21.75 7.02 -17.99
CA ALA A 157 -20.66 6.36 -17.27
C ALA A 157 -21.19 5.37 -16.21
N ALA A 158 -20.31 4.46 -15.76
CA ALA A 158 -20.60 3.57 -14.66
C ALA A 158 -20.89 4.37 -13.37
N ALA A 159 -21.92 3.97 -12.63
CA ALA A 159 -22.25 4.53 -11.33
C ALA A 159 -21.33 3.96 -10.22
N ASP A 160 -20.02 4.08 -10.44
CA ASP A 160 -18.96 3.81 -9.46
C ASP A 160 -18.70 5.10 -8.69
N LEU A 161 -19.29 5.22 -7.50
CA LEU A 161 -19.37 6.48 -6.76
C LEU A 161 -18.89 6.29 -5.32
N VAL A 162 -18.26 7.33 -4.79
CA VAL A 162 -17.86 7.41 -3.37
C VAL A 162 -18.43 8.70 -2.80
N LEU A 163 -19.20 8.58 -1.72
CA LEU A 163 -19.58 9.70 -0.87
C LEU A 163 -18.66 9.70 0.34
N PHE A 164 -17.97 10.81 0.58
CA PHE A 164 -17.07 10.97 1.72
C PHE A 164 -17.15 12.40 2.26
N ASP A 165 -16.84 12.56 3.54
CA ASP A 165 -16.74 13.85 4.19
C ASP A 165 -15.28 14.35 4.11
N PRO A 166 -15.00 15.44 3.35
CA PRO A 166 -13.65 15.96 3.20
C PRO A 166 -13.06 16.51 4.50
N ALA A 167 -13.89 16.90 5.48
CA ALA A 167 -13.42 17.35 6.78
C ALA A 167 -12.99 16.17 7.67
N ARG A 168 -13.63 15.00 7.54
CA ARG A 168 -13.42 13.84 8.42
C ARG A 168 -12.56 12.72 7.85
N VAL A 169 -12.40 12.64 6.52
CA VAL A 169 -11.71 11.51 5.88
C VAL A 169 -10.29 11.33 6.43
N LEU A 170 -10.00 10.11 6.90
CA LEU A 170 -8.74 9.80 7.60
C LEU A 170 -8.41 8.30 7.52
N ASP A 171 -7.15 7.99 7.21
CA ASP A 171 -6.58 6.65 7.37
C ASP A 171 -6.30 6.36 8.85
N ARG A 172 -6.76 5.18 9.32
CA ARG A 172 -6.48 4.71 10.69
C ARG A 172 -5.44 3.59 10.73
N ALA A 173 -5.20 2.94 9.59
CA ALA A 173 -4.24 1.84 9.50
C ALA A 173 -2.82 2.31 9.88
N THR A 174 -2.20 1.57 10.78
CA THR A 174 -0.81 1.77 11.24
C THR A 174 -0.01 0.48 11.05
N PRO A 175 1.33 0.50 11.11
CA PRO A 175 2.11 -0.73 11.03
C PRO A 175 1.74 -1.77 12.11
N SER A 176 1.36 -1.34 13.32
CA SER A 176 0.93 -2.23 14.41
C SER A 176 -0.56 -2.63 14.33
N ALA A 177 -1.36 -1.91 13.55
CA ALA A 177 -2.76 -2.24 13.30
C ALA A 177 -3.12 -1.97 11.82
N PRO A 178 -2.62 -2.80 10.88
CA PRO A 178 -2.61 -2.47 9.45
C PRO A 178 -3.97 -2.61 8.77
N HIS A 179 -4.94 -3.27 9.41
CA HIS A 179 -6.28 -3.51 8.87
C HIS A 179 -7.35 -2.57 9.45
N GLN A 180 -6.96 -1.51 10.16
CA GLN A 180 -7.94 -0.54 10.64
C GLN A 180 -8.59 0.19 9.47
N VAL A 181 -9.90 0.00 9.33
CA VAL A 181 -10.73 0.64 8.31
C VAL A 181 -10.68 2.15 8.47
N ALA A 182 -10.56 2.90 7.39
CA ALA A 182 -10.62 4.36 7.41
C ALA A 182 -11.97 4.90 7.91
N VAL A 183 -12.02 6.20 8.22
CA VAL A 183 -13.25 6.92 8.58
C VAL A 183 -13.53 8.05 7.59
N GLY A 184 -14.77 8.54 7.58
CA GLY A 184 -15.22 9.62 6.71
C GLY A 184 -15.57 9.18 5.30
N ILE A 185 -15.47 7.89 4.96
CA ILE A 185 -16.06 7.32 3.75
C ILE A 185 -17.49 6.90 4.10
N GLU A 186 -18.49 7.68 3.69
CA GLU A 186 -19.87 7.45 4.10
C GLU A 186 -20.50 6.28 3.34
N ARG A 187 -20.33 6.24 2.02
CA ARG A 187 -20.95 5.24 1.15
C ARG A 187 -20.12 5.01 -0.11
N VAL A 188 -20.12 3.76 -0.58
CA VAL A 188 -19.49 3.37 -1.86
C VAL A 188 -20.51 2.60 -2.69
N TRP A 189 -20.61 2.95 -3.96
CA TRP A 189 -21.39 2.25 -4.96
C TRP A 189 -20.49 1.73 -6.07
N VAL A 190 -20.81 0.54 -6.56
CA VAL A 190 -20.17 -0.06 -7.74
C VAL A 190 -21.27 -0.47 -8.71
N GLY A 191 -21.23 0.04 -9.93
CA GLY A 191 -22.28 -0.16 -10.92
C GLY A 191 -23.68 0.26 -10.45
N GLY A 192 -23.77 1.23 -9.53
CA GLY A 192 -25.02 1.73 -8.94
C GLY A 192 -25.54 0.93 -7.74
N ALA A 193 -24.93 -0.21 -7.38
CA ALA A 193 -25.31 -0.95 -6.19
C ALA A 193 -24.44 -0.53 -4.98
N LEU A 194 -25.09 -0.31 -3.82
CA LEU A 194 -24.38 0.03 -2.57
C LEU A 194 -23.55 -1.17 -2.09
N VAL A 195 -22.24 -0.99 -1.98
CA VAL A 195 -21.29 -2.04 -1.56
C VAL A 195 -20.73 -1.82 -0.16
N TYR A 196 -20.76 -0.57 0.33
CA TYR A 196 -20.26 -0.21 1.66
C TYR A 196 -21.01 1.02 2.21
N SER A 197 -21.24 1.05 3.52
CA SER A 197 -21.59 2.24 4.30
C SER A 197 -20.73 2.34 5.57
N GLU A 198 -20.48 3.54 6.06
CA GLU A 198 -19.74 3.73 7.33
C GLU A 198 -20.47 3.09 8.52
N SER A 199 -21.80 3.12 8.50
CA SER A 199 -22.65 2.57 9.58
C SER A 199 -22.71 1.05 9.61
N ASP A 200 -22.79 0.41 8.44
CA ASP A 200 -23.09 -1.03 8.32
C ASP A 200 -21.91 -1.85 7.79
N GLY A 201 -20.83 -1.19 7.37
CA GLY A 201 -19.69 -1.85 6.76
C GLY A 201 -20.00 -2.34 5.34
N THR A 202 -19.42 -3.48 4.95
CA THR A 202 -19.64 -4.04 3.62
C THR A 202 -21.01 -4.70 3.53
N THR A 203 -21.72 -4.48 2.42
CA THR A 203 -23.06 -5.06 2.22
C THR A 203 -23.04 -6.51 1.72
N GLY A 204 -21.85 -7.02 1.36
CA GLY A 204 -21.68 -8.31 0.70
C GLY A 204 -22.02 -8.31 -0.80
N ALA A 205 -22.57 -7.23 -1.34
CA ALA A 205 -22.86 -7.11 -2.78
C ALA A 205 -21.56 -7.13 -3.60
N ARG A 206 -21.56 -7.90 -4.70
CA ARG A 206 -20.42 -8.02 -5.63
C ARG A 206 -20.81 -7.64 -7.07
N PRO A 207 -21.25 -6.39 -7.32
CA PRO A 207 -21.74 -5.94 -8.64
C PRO A 207 -20.62 -5.69 -9.66
N GLY A 208 -19.35 -5.84 -9.26
CA GLY A 208 -18.19 -5.58 -10.08
C GLY A 208 -18.19 -6.37 -11.39
N ARG A 209 -17.61 -5.76 -12.43
CA ARG A 209 -17.52 -6.36 -13.76
C ARG A 209 -16.08 -6.37 -14.24
N VAL A 210 -15.74 -7.36 -15.05
CA VAL A 210 -14.46 -7.37 -15.76
C VAL A 210 -14.45 -6.23 -16.76
N LEU A 211 -13.52 -5.29 -16.58
CA LEU A 211 -13.32 -4.19 -17.50
C LEU A 211 -12.38 -4.61 -18.62
N LYS A 212 -12.69 -4.17 -19.85
CA LYS A 212 -11.84 -4.40 -21.02
C LYS A 212 -11.29 -3.07 -21.50
N ARG A 213 -9.99 -3.03 -21.76
CA ARG A 213 -9.35 -1.89 -22.42
C ARG A 213 -10.01 -1.65 -23.77
N ARG A 214 -10.30 -0.40 -24.11
CA ARG A 214 -10.73 -0.06 -25.48
C ARG A 214 -9.51 -0.03 -26.42
N PRO A 215 -9.52 -0.78 -27.53
CA PRO A 215 -8.47 -0.66 -28.54
C PRO A 215 -8.41 0.78 -29.10
N GLY A 216 -7.20 1.30 -29.31
CA GLY A 216 -6.99 2.56 -30.02
C GLY A 216 -6.84 3.83 -29.17
N VAL A 217 -6.97 3.77 -27.85
CA VAL A 217 -6.64 4.90 -26.96
C VAL A 217 -5.12 4.96 -26.74
N ARG A 218 -4.47 6.00 -27.26
CA ARG A 218 -3.05 6.34 -27.01
C ARG A 218 -2.98 7.58 -26.11
N PHE A 219 -2.03 7.58 -25.16
CA PHE A 219 -1.69 8.70 -24.29
C PHE A 219 -0.57 9.53 -24.90
#